data_AF-A0A328SNY8-F1
#
_entry.id   AF-A0A328SNY8-F1
#
_cell.length_a   1.000
_cell.length_b   1.000
_cell.length_c   1.000
_cell.angle_alpha   90.00
_cell.angle_beta   90.00
_cell.angle_gamma   90.00
#
_symmetry.space_group_name_H-M   'P 1'
#
loop_
_entity.id
_entity.type
_entity.pdbx_description
1 polymer ?
#
loop_
_entity_poly.entity_id
_entity_poly.type
_entity_poly.pdbx_seq_one_letter_code
_entity_poly.pdbx_strand_id
1 'polypeptide(L)'
;MVVKKKKLEILNLDDIKSGSNDLLSLKSNHYLRNMLFCLRLLFRYNGDGLDDLIDFYYYIEDILNNVVLLDFDELKILIYRVTDVVVNLDDYDLNGATLISECASNLLHSLYLELETYRLVDKTDESPVWKDVLMGQLKNQVVDFNELILVLDICDDDVRGIVLNILENNYPFEFSVYKARHGILDF
;
A
#
# COMPACT_ATOMS: atom_id res chain seq x y z
N MET A 1 -4.52 -0.35 -42.72
CA MET A 1 -4.41 -0.19 -41.26
C MET A 1 -4.11 -1.55 -40.67
N VAL A 2 -2.93 -1.73 -40.08
CA VAL A 2 -2.60 -2.98 -39.38
C VAL A 2 -3.33 -2.93 -38.05
N VAL A 3 -4.48 -3.60 -37.97
CA VAL A 3 -5.15 -3.86 -36.70
C VAL A 3 -4.20 -4.77 -35.92
N LYS A 4 -3.40 -4.19 -35.02
CA LYS A 4 -2.68 -4.95 -34.01
C LYS A 4 -3.75 -5.58 -33.12
N LYS A 5 -4.17 -6.81 -33.45
CA LYS A 5 -4.76 -7.69 -32.45
C LYS A 5 -3.66 -7.99 -31.44
N LYS A 6 -3.44 -7.09 -30.47
CA LYS A 6 -2.77 -7.43 -29.21
C LYS A 6 -3.68 -8.47 -28.57
N LYS A 7 -3.50 -9.73 -28.95
CA LYS A 7 -4.09 -10.86 -28.25
C LYS A 7 -3.33 -10.85 -26.92
N LEU A 8 -3.92 -10.22 -25.91
CA LEU A 8 -3.41 -10.22 -24.54
C LEU A 8 -3.05 -11.66 -24.22
N GLU A 9 -1.76 -11.96 -24.12
CA GLU A 9 -1.31 -13.20 -23.51
C GLU A 9 -1.69 -13.05 -22.03
N ILE A 10 -2.91 -13.45 -21.71
CA ILE A 10 -3.38 -13.50 -20.32
C ILE A 10 -2.51 -14.56 -19.65
N LEU A 11 -1.42 -14.11 -19.04
CA LEU A 11 -0.54 -14.91 -18.18
C LEU A 11 -1.39 -15.58 -17.09
N ASN A 12 -0.87 -16.67 -16.54
CA ASN A 12 -1.60 -17.50 -15.60
C ASN A 12 -1.95 -16.66 -14.35
N LEU A 13 -3.11 -16.91 -13.74
CA LEU A 13 -3.56 -16.13 -12.57
C LEU A 13 -2.57 -16.19 -11.40
N ASP A 14 -1.80 -17.28 -11.32
CA ASP A 14 -0.79 -17.48 -10.29
C ASP A 14 0.45 -16.58 -10.46
N ASP A 15 0.73 -16.09 -11.67
CA ASP A 15 1.90 -15.24 -11.95
C ASP A 15 1.77 -13.83 -11.33
N ILE A 16 0.55 -13.38 -11.01
CA ILE A 16 0.32 -12.09 -10.32
C ILE A 16 0.85 -12.14 -8.88
N LYS A 17 0.85 -13.32 -8.25
CA LYS A 17 1.19 -13.45 -6.81
C LYS A 17 2.67 -13.18 -6.53
N SER A 18 3.54 -13.33 -7.52
CA SER A 18 4.99 -13.19 -7.37
C SER A 18 5.51 -11.76 -7.53
N GLY A 19 4.81 -10.87 -8.24
CA GLY A 19 5.31 -9.50 -8.49
C GLY A 19 5.32 -8.70 -7.20
N SER A 20 6.47 -8.19 -6.75
CA SER A 20 6.60 -7.37 -5.55
C SER A 20 7.63 -6.28 -5.80
N ASN A 21 7.20 -5.02 -5.69
CA ASN A 21 8.10 -3.90 -5.70
C ASN A 21 8.74 -3.73 -4.32
N ASP A 22 10.06 -3.62 -4.27
CA ASP A 22 10.84 -3.59 -3.03
C ASP A 22 10.71 -2.25 -2.29
N LEU A 23 10.31 -1.19 -2.99
CA LEU A 23 10.17 0.18 -2.47
C LEU A 23 8.76 0.50 -1.96
N LEU A 24 7.82 -0.42 -2.12
CA LEU A 24 6.43 -0.28 -1.69
C LEU A 24 6.13 -1.16 -0.47
N SER A 25 5.24 -0.70 0.40
CA SER A 25 4.74 -1.54 1.49
C SER A 25 4.05 -2.80 0.96
N LEU A 26 3.94 -3.81 1.83
CA LEU A 26 3.17 -5.03 1.55
C LEU A 26 1.72 -4.72 1.17
N LYS A 27 1.14 -3.68 1.77
CA LYS A 27 -0.23 -3.22 1.51
C LYS A 27 -0.38 -2.66 0.10
N SER A 28 0.53 -1.77 -0.32
CA SER A 28 0.53 -1.21 -1.68
C SER A 28 0.78 -2.28 -2.74
N ASN A 29 1.73 -3.18 -2.50
CA ASN A 29 1.97 -4.35 -3.35
C ASN A 29 0.72 -5.24 -3.48
N HIS A 30 0.02 -5.52 -2.38
CA HIS A 30 -1.22 -6.29 -2.40
C HIS A 30 -2.29 -5.62 -3.28
N TYR A 31 -2.50 -4.31 -3.14
CA TYR A 31 -3.52 -3.62 -3.95
C TYR A 31 -3.14 -3.47 -5.42
N LEU A 32 -1.85 -3.33 -5.75
CA LEU A 32 -1.40 -3.38 -7.16
C LEU A 32 -1.66 -4.76 -7.78
N ARG A 33 -1.38 -5.84 -7.05
CA ARG A 33 -1.71 -7.22 -7.50
C ARG A 33 -3.21 -7.41 -7.68
N ASN A 34 -4.01 -6.91 -6.74
CA ASN A 34 -5.47 -6.96 -6.86
C ASN A 34 -5.92 -6.17 -8.09
N MET A 35 -5.36 -4.99 -8.35
CA MET A 35 -5.67 -4.21 -9.55
C MET A 35 -5.36 -4.98 -10.84
N LEU A 36 -4.19 -5.62 -10.96
CA LEU A 36 -3.87 -6.49 -12.10
C LEU A 36 -4.90 -7.62 -12.26
N PHE A 37 -5.31 -8.23 -11.14
CA PHE A 37 -6.33 -9.27 -11.16
C PHE A 37 -7.69 -8.73 -11.65
N CYS A 38 -8.14 -7.59 -11.14
CA CYS A 38 -9.39 -6.95 -11.54
C CYS A 38 -9.35 -6.59 -13.05
N LEU A 39 -8.24 -6.04 -13.55
CA LEU A 39 -8.03 -5.73 -14.98
C LEU A 39 -8.07 -6.99 -15.86
N ARG A 40 -7.41 -8.08 -15.45
CA ARG A 40 -7.44 -9.35 -16.21
C ARG A 40 -8.83 -9.95 -16.29
N LEU A 41 -9.62 -9.86 -15.21
CA LEU A 41 -11.02 -10.28 -15.26
C LEU A 41 -11.79 -9.41 -16.25
N LEU A 42 -11.61 -8.10 -16.19
CA LEU A 42 -12.29 -7.16 -17.07
C LEU A 42 -11.99 -7.43 -18.56
N PHE A 43 -10.73 -7.72 -18.90
CA PHE A 43 -10.33 -8.06 -20.28
C PHE A 43 -10.92 -9.38 -20.80
N ARG A 44 -11.34 -10.30 -19.92
CA ARG A 44 -12.01 -11.55 -20.34
C ARG A 44 -13.47 -11.32 -20.73
N TYR A 45 -14.11 -10.31 -20.14
CA TYR A 45 -15.54 -10.06 -20.31
C TYR A 45 -15.85 -8.91 -21.27
N ASN A 46 -14.83 -8.17 -21.73
CA ASN A 46 -14.97 -7.05 -22.65
C ASN A 46 -14.04 -7.23 -23.86
N GLY A 47 -14.53 -6.91 -25.07
CA GLY A 47 -13.84 -7.20 -26.33
C GLY A 47 -13.18 -6.01 -27.02
N ASP A 48 -13.72 -4.80 -26.81
CA ASP A 48 -13.32 -3.55 -27.47
C ASP A 48 -13.21 -2.41 -26.43
N GLY A 49 -12.52 -1.31 -26.77
CA GLY A 49 -12.43 -0.13 -25.90
C GLY A 49 -11.45 -0.26 -24.71
N LEU A 50 -10.50 -1.19 -24.77
CA LEU A 50 -9.63 -1.55 -23.65
C LEU A 50 -8.21 -0.99 -23.75
N ASP A 51 -7.84 -0.29 -24.82
CA ASP A 51 -6.44 0.06 -25.11
C ASP A 51 -5.75 0.79 -23.94
N ASP A 52 -6.41 1.79 -23.35
CA ASP A 52 -5.87 2.54 -22.20
C ASP A 52 -5.69 1.65 -20.96
N LEU A 53 -6.66 0.76 -20.70
CA LEU A 53 -6.60 -0.17 -19.58
C LEU A 53 -5.50 -1.22 -19.78
N ILE A 54 -5.25 -1.64 -21.01
CA ILE A 54 -4.16 -2.56 -21.36
C ILE A 54 -2.81 -1.89 -21.11
N ASP A 55 -2.63 -0.65 -21.54
CA ASP A 55 -1.40 0.08 -21.31
C ASP A 55 -1.18 0.37 -19.81
N PHE A 56 -2.27 0.63 -19.06
CA PHE A 56 -2.23 0.73 -17.60
C PHE A 56 -1.88 -0.61 -16.92
N TYR A 57 -2.40 -1.74 -17.42
CA TYR A 57 -2.07 -3.07 -16.93
C TYR A 57 -0.57 -3.33 -17.01
N TYR A 58 0.06 -3.07 -18.17
CA TYR A 58 1.50 -3.28 -18.34
C TYR A 58 2.32 -2.35 -17.46
N TYR A 59 1.86 -1.12 -17.26
CA TYR A 59 2.52 -0.19 -16.35
C TYR A 59 2.53 -0.68 -14.89
N ILE A 60 1.42 -1.23 -14.39
CA ILE A 60 1.40 -1.83 -13.04
C ILE A 60 2.31 -3.06 -12.97
N GLU A 61 2.33 -3.88 -14.01
CA GLU A 61 3.19 -5.07 -14.09
C GLU A 61 4.68 -4.68 -14.06
N ASP A 62 5.07 -3.63 -14.78
CA ASP A 62 6.44 -3.10 -14.78
C ASP A 62 6.83 -2.55 -13.40
N ILE A 63 5.91 -1.88 -12.69
CA ILE A 63 6.15 -1.43 -11.31
C ILE A 63 6.35 -2.62 -10.38
N LEU A 64 5.46 -3.61 -10.40
CA LEU A 64 5.55 -4.79 -9.54
C LEU A 64 6.81 -5.63 -9.80
N ASN A 65 7.36 -5.56 -11.00
CA ASN A 65 8.58 -6.27 -11.38
C ASN A 65 9.86 -5.43 -11.21
N ASN A 66 9.78 -4.26 -10.56
CA ASN A 66 10.91 -3.33 -10.35
C ASN A 66 11.59 -2.90 -11.66
N VAL A 67 10.86 -2.91 -12.78
CA VAL A 67 11.35 -2.42 -14.09
C VAL A 67 11.33 -0.89 -14.10
N VAL A 68 10.32 -0.30 -13.47
CA VAL A 68 10.21 1.13 -13.24
C VAL A 68 10.86 1.49 -11.91
N LEU A 69 11.78 2.47 -11.93
CA LEU A 69 12.38 3.02 -10.72
C LEU A 69 11.36 3.88 -10.00
N LEU A 70 10.87 3.39 -8.86
CA LEU A 70 9.80 4.07 -8.13
C LEU A 70 10.37 5.13 -7.18
N ASP A 71 10.48 6.36 -7.67
CA ASP A 71 10.80 7.53 -6.85
C ASP A 71 9.54 8.36 -6.51
N PHE A 72 9.75 9.50 -5.84
CA PHE A 72 8.65 10.38 -5.42
C PHE A 72 7.82 10.92 -6.59
N ASP A 73 8.43 11.17 -7.75
CA ASP A 73 7.71 11.68 -8.92
C ASP A 73 6.98 10.56 -9.65
N GLU A 74 7.59 9.39 -9.77
CA GLU A 74 6.95 8.20 -10.34
C GLU A 74 5.75 7.76 -9.49
N LEU A 75 5.82 7.87 -8.16
CA LEU A 75 4.68 7.60 -7.28
C LEU A 75 3.50 8.55 -7.54
N LYS A 76 3.77 9.84 -7.84
CA LYS A 76 2.71 10.78 -8.25
C LYS A 76 2.14 10.42 -9.61
N ILE A 77 2.98 10.00 -10.55
CA ILE A 77 2.55 9.55 -11.88
C ILE A 77 1.64 8.32 -11.75
N LEU A 78 1.99 7.37 -10.88
CA LEU A 78 1.16 6.22 -10.57
C LEU A 78 -0.20 6.64 -9.99
N ILE A 79 -0.21 7.52 -8.99
CA ILE A 79 -1.46 8.05 -8.41
C ILE A 79 -2.32 8.73 -9.50
N TYR A 80 -1.71 9.55 -10.36
CA TYR A 80 -2.40 10.22 -11.45
C TYR A 80 -3.01 9.21 -12.42
N ARG A 81 -2.27 8.19 -12.85
CA ARG A 81 -2.76 7.16 -13.77
C ARG A 81 -3.90 6.33 -13.17
N VAL A 82 -3.81 5.95 -11.89
CA VAL A 82 -4.92 5.26 -11.21
C VAL A 82 -6.15 6.15 -11.15
N THR A 83 -5.97 7.45 -10.89
CA THR A 83 -7.08 8.42 -10.85
C THR A 83 -7.71 8.60 -12.22
N ASP A 84 -6.91 8.72 -13.27
CA ASP A 84 -7.38 8.88 -14.65
C ASP A 84 -8.22 7.67 -15.10
N VAL A 85 -7.78 6.46 -14.78
CA VAL A 85 -8.55 5.23 -15.02
C VAL A 85 -9.91 5.27 -14.32
N VAL A 86 -10.00 5.77 -13.09
CA VAL A 86 -11.27 5.87 -12.35
C VAL A 86 -12.18 6.93 -12.96
N VAL A 87 -11.64 8.09 -13.34
CA VAL A 87 -12.41 9.21 -13.90
C VAL A 87 -12.99 8.85 -15.26
N ASN A 88 -12.20 8.19 -16.11
CA ASN A 88 -12.61 7.82 -17.46
C ASN A 88 -13.36 6.47 -17.49
N LEU A 89 -13.52 5.80 -16.34
CA LEU A 89 -14.08 4.45 -16.29
C LEU A 89 -15.52 4.39 -16.81
N ASP A 90 -16.30 5.43 -16.53
CA ASP A 90 -17.70 5.55 -16.94
C ASP A 90 -17.85 5.83 -18.44
N ASP A 91 -16.80 6.35 -19.08
CA ASP A 91 -16.76 6.61 -20.53
C ASP A 91 -16.41 5.34 -21.33
N TYR A 92 -15.79 4.35 -20.67
CA TYR A 92 -15.57 3.05 -21.26
C TYR A 92 -16.84 2.20 -21.10
N ASP A 93 -17.50 1.83 -22.20
CA ASP A 93 -18.68 0.96 -22.22
C ASP A 93 -18.31 -0.49 -21.80
N LEU A 94 -18.04 -0.69 -20.50
CA LEU A 94 -17.43 -1.90 -19.94
C LEU A 94 -18.34 -2.57 -18.91
N ASN A 95 -18.50 -3.88 -19.05
CA ASN A 95 -19.10 -4.71 -18.02
C ASN A 95 -18.13 -4.92 -16.86
N GLY A 96 -18.59 -4.66 -15.64
CA GLY A 96 -17.82 -4.87 -14.41
C GLY A 96 -16.93 -3.70 -13.99
N ALA A 97 -17.17 -2.49 -14.52
CA ALA A 97 -16.46 -1.26 -14.15
C ALA A 97 -16.41 -1.02 -12.63
N THR A 98 -17.49 -1.30 -11.90
CA THR A 98 -17.57 -1.13 -10.44
C THR A 98 -16.49 -1.89 -9.66
N LEU A 99 -16.04 -3.05 -10.17
CA LEU A 99 -14.94 -3.80 -9.56
C LEU A 99 -13.63 -3.00 -9.61
N ILE A 100 -13.34 -2.34 -10.73
CA ILE A 100 -12.15 -1.51 -10.88
C ILE A 100 -12.21 -0.30 -9.95
N SER A 101 -13.37 0.35 -9.81
CA SER A 101 -13.53 1.51 -8.93
C SER A 101 -13.19 1.19 -7.46
N GLU A 102 -13.61 0.02 -6.97
CA GLU A 102 -13.27 -0.45 -5.61
C GLU A 102 -11.78 -0.79 -5.50
N CYS A 103 -11.23 -1.57 -6.45
CA CYS A 103 -9.81 -1.93 -6.47
C CYS A 103 -8.94 -0.64 -6.52
N ALA A 104 -9.34 0.36 -7.30
CA ALA A 104 -8.64 1.63 -7.45
C ALA A 104 -8.72 2.51 -6.20
N SER A 105 -9.87 2.58 -5.53
CA SER A 105 -10.02 3.37 -4.31
C SER A 105 -9.10 2.88 -3.19
N ASN A 106 -9.02 1.56 -3.01
CA ASN A 106 -8.12 0.95 -2.04
C ASN A 106 -6.63 1.17 -2.39
N LEU A 107 -6.31 1.05 -3.68
CA LEU A 107 -4.96 1.33 -4.18
C LEU A 107 -4.57 2.80 -3.95
N LEU A 108 -5.40 3.75 -4.37
CA LEU A 108 -5.17 5.19 -4.19
C LEU A 108 -4.93 5.53 -2.72
N HIS A 109 -5.78 5.02 -1.82
CA HIS A 109 -5.60 5.24 -0.40
C HIS A 109 -4.22 4.75 0.09
N SER A 110 -3.79 3.56 -0.35
CA SER A 110 -2.47 3.02 -0.01
C SER A 110 -1.33 3.89 -0.58
N LEU A 111 -1.43 4.30 -1.85
CA LEU A 111 -0.40 5.11 -2.51
C LEU A 111 -0.29 6.52 -1.92
N TYR A 112 -1.39 7.12 -1.46
CA TYR A 112 -1.33 8.40 -0.75
C TYR A 112 -0.59 8.28 0.59
N LEU A 113 -0.71 7.15 1.29
CA LEU A 113 0.06 6.89 2.50
C LEU A 113 1.56 6.72 2.21
N GLU A 114 1.91 6.04 1.11
CA GLU A 114 3.31 5.97 0.64
C GLU A 114 3.84 7.38 0.33
N LEU A 115 3.05 8.19 -0.38
CA LEU A 115 3.44 9.54 -0.76
C LEU A 115 3.64 10.43 0.46
N GLU A 116 2.76 10.30 1.45
CA GLU A 116 2.94 10.96 2.75
C GLU A 116 4.26 10.51 3.36
N THR A 117 4.50 9.21 3.49
CA THR A 117 5.74 8.64 4.04
C THR A 117 6.99 9.17 3.36
N TYR A 118 7.03 9.24 2.01
CA TYR A 118 8.16 9.84 1.28
C TYR A 118 8.39 11.31 1.63
N ARG A 119 7.31 12.12 1.72
CA ARG A 119 7.41 13.54 2.13
C ARG A 119 7.83 13.69 3.58
N LEU A 120 7.49 12.72 4.43
CA LEU A 120 7.88 12.71 5.83
C LEU A 120 9.38 12.44 5.97
N VAL A 121 9.92 11.46 5.23
CA VAL A 121 11.35 11.14 5.20
C VAL A 121 12.18 12.33 4.73
N ASP A 122 11.76 12.99 3.64
CA ASP A 122 12.43 14.17 3.08
C ASP A 122 12.46 15.34 4.09
N LYS A 123 11.36 15.56 4.82
CA LYS A 123 11.29 16.60 5.86
C LYS A 123 12.04 16.27 7.15
N THR A 124 12.19 14.99 7.51
CA THR A 124 12.95 14.59 8.70
C THR A 124 14.45 14.86 8.56
N ASP A 125 14.98 14.84 7.33
CA ASP A 125 16.38 15.21 7.07
C ASP A 125 16.63 16.73 7.20
N GLU A 126 15.57 17.56 7.12
CA GLU A 126 15.69 19.02 7.13
C GLU A 126 15.49 19.67 8.51
N SER A 127 14.87 19.03 9.51
CA SER A 127 14.66 19.68 10.82
C SER A 127 14.30 18.74 11.99
N PRO A 128 14.96 18.90 13.16
CA PRO A 128 14.69 18.10 14.36
C PRO A 128 13.28 18.32 14.95
N VAL A 129 12.60 19.42 14.65
CA VAL A 129 11.22 19.69 15.12
C VAL A 129 10.19 18.84 14.37
N TRP A 130 10.43 18.59 13.07
CA TRP A 130 9.57 17.70 12.28
C TRP A 130 9.73 16.25 12.72
N LYS A 131 10.92 15.84 13.16
CA LYS A 131 11.16 14.51 13.73
C LYS A 131 10.21 14.16 14.88
N ASP A 132 9.95 15.09 15.79
CA ASP A 132 9.07 14.86 16.95
C ASP A 132 7.58 14.78 16.58
N VAL A 133 7.13 15.66 15.66
CA VAL A 133 5.74 15.63 15.16
C VAL A 133 5.47 14.33 14.40
N LEU A 134 6.45 13.86 13.63
CA LEU A 134 6.34 12.66 12.80
C LEU A 134 6.53 11.38 13.60
N MET A 135 7.39 11.36 14.62
CA MET A 135 7.40 10.31 15.63
C MET A 135 6.03 10.20 16.32
N GLY A 136 5.33 11.32 16.54
CA GLY A 136 3.95 11.33 17.03
C GLY A 136 2.92 10.73 16.06
N GLN A 137 3.13 10.82 14.74
CA GLN A 137 2.26 10.22 13.72
C GLN A 137 2.59 8.75 13.44
N LEU A 138 3.87 8.38 13.40
CA LEU A 138 4.35 6.99 13.35
C LEU A 138 3.92 6.21 14.60
N LYS A 139 3.91 6.86 15.78
CA LYS A 139 3.32 6.32 17.01
C LYS A 139 1.84 5.92 16.85
N ASN A 140 1.13 6.47 15.86
CA ASN A 140 -0.26 6.15 15.54
C ASN A 140 -0.42 5.23 14.32
N GLN A 141 0.66 4.90 13.60
CA GLN A 141 0.65 3.84 12.58
C GLN A 141 1.14 2.55 13.24
N VAL A 142 0.16 1.69 13.55
CA VAL A 142 0.23 0.37 14.18
C VAL A 142 1.59 -0.33 14.04
N VAL A 143 2.45 -0.20 15.06
CA VAL A 143 3.66 -1.04 15.24
C VAL A 143 3.22 -2.46 15.61
N ASP A 144 3.82 -3.54 15.13
CA ASP A 144 3.36 -4.88 15.51
C ASP A 144 3.47 -5.07 17.04
N PHE A 145 2.36 -5.44 17.69
CA PHE A 145 2.27 -5.62 19.14
C PHE A 145 3.39 -6.53 19.67
N ASN A 146 3.72 -7.59 18.92
CA ASN A 146 4.72 -8.55 19.34
C ASN A 146 6.14 -7.96 19.33
N GLU A 147 6.43 -7.04 18.41
CA GLU A 147 7.72 -6.35 18.36
C GLU A 147 7.87 -5.39 19.54
N LEU A 148 6.80 -4.70 19.95
CA LEU A 148 6.81 -3.84 21.12
C LEU A 148 7.00 -4.62 22.42
N ILE A 149 6.43 -5.82 22.55
CA ILE A 149 6.68 -6.71 23.69
C ILE A 149 8.15 -7.17 23.71
N LEU A 150 8.70 -7.55 22.56
CA LEU A 150 10.12 -7.94 22.47
C LEU A 150 11.05 -6.79 22.87
N VAL A 151 10.73 -5.56 22.47
CA VAL A 151 11.47 -4.37 22.87
C VAL A 151 11.31 -4.11 24.37
N LEU A 152 10.11 -4.25 24.93
CA LEU A 152 9.83 -4.06 26.36
C LEU A 152 10.69 -4.96 27.26
N ASP A 153 10.93 -6.20 26.82
CA ASP A 153 11.70 -7.22 27.55
C ASP A 153 13.21 -6.93 27.55
N ILE A 154 13.73 -6.17 26.57
CA ILE A 154 15.16 -5.94 26.38
C ILE A 154 15.61 -4.48 26.59
N CYS A 155 14.67 -3.55 26.78
CA CYS A 155 14.98 -2.13 26.85
C CYS A 155 15.22 -1.60 28.27
N ASP A 156 16.02 -0.53 28.33
CA ASP A 156 16.31 0.23 29.54
C ASP A 156 15.08 1.02 30.05
N ASP A 157 15.09 1.42 31.33
CA ASP A 157 13.93 2.00 32.02
C ASP A 157 13.37 3.27 31.35
N ASP A 158 14.23 4.09 30.73
CA ASP A 158 13.82 5.31 30.01
C ASP A 158 13.00 5.01 28.75
N VAL A 159 13.32 3.91 28.05
CA VAL A 159 12.61 3.47 26.84
C VAL A 159 11.36 2.68 27.20
N ARG A 160 11.41 1.92 28.31
CA ARG A 160 10.29 1.12 28.82
C ARG A 160 9.03 1.95 29.04
N GLY A 161 9.15 3.12 29.66
CA GLY A 161 7.99 4.01 29.90
C GLY A 161 7.33 4.49 28.61
N ILE A 162 8.12 4.72 27.56
CA ILE A 162 7.60 5.15 26.25
C ILE A 162 6.87 3.98 25.57
N VAL A 163 7.46 2.78 25.59
CA VAL A 163 6.86 1.56 25.00
C VAL A 163 5.56 1.18 25.70
N LEU A 164 5.50 1.26 27.03
CA LEU A 164 4.27 1.03 27.81
C LEU A 164 3.16 1.98 27.39
N ASN A 165 3.47 3.27 27.26
CA ASN A 165 2.50 4.29 26.84
C ASN A 165 2.02 4.07 25.39
N ILE A 166 2.86 3.51 24.51
CA ILE A 166 2.46 3.11 23.15
C ILE A 166 1.51 1.91 23.21
N LEU A 167 1.85 0.89 24.00
CA LEU A 167 1.07 -0.33 24.16
C LEU A 167 -0.32 -0.07 24.75
N GLU A 168 -0.42 0.78 25.77
CA GLU A 168 -1.71 1.13 26.40
C GLU A 168 -2.65 1.89 25.48
N ASN A 169 -2.12 2.83 24.68
CA ASN A 169 -2.96 3.68 23.83
C ASN A 169 -3.36 3.00 22.51
N ASN A 170 -2.47 2.17 21.95
CA ASN A 170 -2.68 1.60 20.61
C ASN A 170 -3.13 0.12 20.64
N TYR A 171 -2.85 -0.62 21.73
CA TYR A 171 -3.18 -2.05 21.87
C TYR A 171 -3.87 -2.36 23.22
N PRO A 172 -4.93 -1.63 23.59
CA PRO A 172 -5.48 -1.70 24.94
C PRO A 172 -5.95 -3.12 25.34
N PHE A 173 -6.48 -3.90 24.39
CA PHE A 173 -6.96 -5.26 24.67
C PHE A 173 -5.82 -6.27 24.79
N GLU A 174 -4.92 -6.31 23.81
CA GLU A 174 -3.78 -7.21 23.76
C GLU A 174 -2.83 -6.93 24.93
N PHE A 175 -2.60 -5.66 25.23
CA PHE A 175 -1.75 -5.26 26.35
C PHE A 175 -2.37 -5.61 27.70
N SER A 176 -3.69 -5.45 27.88
CA SER A 176 -4.39 -5.90 29.09
C SER A 176 -4.25 -7.40 29.34
N VAL A 177 -4.32 -8.21 28.26
CA VAL A 177 -4.11 -9.66 28.34
C VAL A 177 -2.66 -10.00 28.67
N TYR A 178 -1.69 -9.29 28.06
CA TYR A 178 -0.26 -9.46 28.38
C TYR A 178 0.04 -9.12 29.84
N LYS A 179 -0.47 -7.99 30.34
CA LYS A 179 -0.34 -7.51 31.73
C LYS A 179 -0.91 -8.52 32.73
N ALA A 180 -2.08 -9.08 32.45
CA ALA A 180 -2.72 -10.11 33.27
C ALA A 180 -1.93 -11.43 33.32
N ARG A 181 -1.24 -11.80 32.22
CA ARG A 181 -0.45 -13.04 32.14
C ARG A 181 0.95 -12.92 32.77
N HIS A 182 1.54 -11.73 32.72
CA HIS A 182 2.90 -11.48 33.23
C HIS A 182 2.93 -10.84 34.62
N GLY A 183 1.76 -10.63 35.25
CA GLY A 183 1.68 -10.19 36.64
C GLY A 183 2.20 -8.78 36.90
N ILE A 184 2.22 -7.92 35.88
CA ILE A 184 2.55 -6.49 36.01
C ILE A 184 1.31 -5.81 36.63
N LEU A 185 1.10 -6.00 37.93
CA LEU A 185 0.09 -5.28 38.69
C LEU A 185 0.71 -3.95 39.14
N ASP A 186 0.10 -2.84 38.75
CA ASP A 186 0.54 -1.48 39.09
C ASP A 186 0.66 -1.31 40.61
N PHE A 187 1.78 -0.73 41.06
CA PHE A 187 1.91 -0.03 42.34
C PHE A 187 1.94 1.47 42.09
#